data_AF-A0A3Q2ZZG9-F1
#
_entry.id   AF-A0A3Q2ZZG9-F1
#
_cell.length_a   1.000
_cell.length_b   1.000
_cell.length_c   1.000
_cell.angle_alpha   90.00
_cell.angle_beta   90.00
_cell.angle_gamma   90.00
#
_symmetry.space_group_name_H-M   'P 1'
#
loop_
_entity.id
_entity.type
_entity.pdbx_description
1 polymer ?
#
loop_
_entity_poly.entity_id
_entity_poly.type
_entity_poly.pdbx_seq_one_letter_code
_entity_poly.pdbx_strand_id
1 'polypeptide(L)'
;FRGIVKEMGLTGKLTPDQVAKKWDNLKTKFKDLKYPPAGMESAVDSSSSWPWFHLMNEAMEGRLASSAPFLTPLTQDDDPDPAPRHRPRPVPALPPSSSSDFVQEEFADEQSRRGAEPCDGPLGGLEREWKVVERDRASVERERAAVQAERLWLDRERAALERDRALVEQERAALAREREVLDQRALMLNSVGHTHETNSPCEELKCPPVHLSTCPSALLSICPPVHLSLQPKPQT
;
A
#
# COMPACT_ATOMS: atom_id res chain seq x y z
N PHE A 1 -14.47 23.90 9.56
CA PHE A 1 -15.29 22.72 9.93
C PHE A 1 -16.10 22.87 11.22
N ARG A 2 -15.83 23.85 12.12
CA ARG A 2 -16.64 24.08 13.34
C ARG A 2 -18.14 24.29 13.07
N GLY A 3 -18.48 25.15 12.10
CA GLY A 3 -19.88 25.38 11.71
C GLY A 3 -20.59 24.10 11.26
N ILE A 4 -19.91 23.25 10.48
CA ILE A 4 -20.45 21.97 9.98
C ILE A 4 -20.72 21.00 11.15
N VAL A 5 -19.78 20.90 12.10
CA VAL A 5 -19.96 20.06 13.29
C VAL A 5 -21.15 20.52 14.14
N LYS A 6 -21.34 21.84 14.27
CA LYS A 6 -22.48 22.42 14.99
C LYS A 6 -23.80 22.16 14.28
N GLU A 7 -23.88 22.44 12.99
CA GLU A 7 -25.09 22.28 12.18
C GLU A 7 -25.57 20.83 12.13
N MET A 8 -24.64 19.89 11.98
CA MET A 8 -24.96 18.46 11.90
C MET A 8 -25.20 17.82 13.28
N GLY A 9 -25.19 18.61 14.38
CA GLY A 9 -25.39 18.10 15.74
C GLY A 9 -24.29 17.13 16.20
N LEU A 10 -23.08 17.26 15.65
CA LEU A 10 -21.93 16.38 15.92
C LEU A 10 -21.03 16.91 17.03
N THR A 11 -21.39 18.03 17.67
CA THR A 11 -20.66 18.64 18.78
C THR A 11 -20.49 17.65 19.92
N GLY A 12 -19.24 17.49 20.40
CA GLY A 12 -18.87 16.52 21.44
C GLY A 12 -18.72 15.07 20.96
N LYS A 13 -19.20 14.70 19.77
CA LYS A 13 -19.04 13.36 19.18
C LYS A 13 -17.91 13.28 18.16
N LEU A 14 -17.77 14.33 17.35
CA LEU A 14 -16.70 14.47 16.36
C LEU A 14 -16.09 15.86 16.49
N THR A 15 -14.77 15.92 16.54
CA THR A 15 -14.08 17.21 16.51
C THR A 15 -14.07 17.78 15.09
N PRO A 16 -14.02 19.12 14.94
CA PRO A 16 -13.87 19.77 13.64
C PRO A 16 -12.69 19.22 12.83
N ASP A 17 -11.59 18.86 13.49
CA ASP A 17 -10.39 18.33 12.85
C ASP A 17 -10.59 16.89 12.37
N GLN A 18 -11.36 16.07 13.10
CA GLN A 18 -11.73 14.73 12.64
C GLN A 18 -12.62 14.80 11.38
N VAL A 19 -13.55 15.75 11.33
CA VAL A 19 -14.39 15.98 10.13
C VAL A 19 -13.54 16.48 8.97
N ALA A 20 -12.59 17.40 9.22
CA ALA A 20 -11.63 17.84 8.21
C ALA A 20 -10.80 16.67 7.66
N LYS A 21 -10.28 15.82 8.55
CA LYS A 21 -9.50 14.63 8.17
C LYS A 21 -10.33 13.63 7.38
N LYS A 22 -11.61 13.47 7.71
CA LYS A 22 -12.53 12.64 6.91
C LYS A 22 -12.74 13.24 5.52
N TRP A 23 -12.96 14.55 5.42
CA TRP A 23 -13.04 15.24 4.14
C TRP A 23 -11.78 15.08 3.30
N ASP A 24 -10.60 15.15 3.91
CA ASP A 24 -9.33 14.92 3.23
C ASP A 24 -9.21 13.47 2.71
N ASN A 25 -9.59 12.49 3.52
CA ASN A 25 -9.62 11.09 3.08
C ASN A 25 -10.59 10.85 1.91
N LEU A 26 -11.77 11.49 1.94
CA LEU A 26 -12.74 11.46 0.84
C LEU A 26 -12.14 12.08 -0.43
N LYS A 27 -11.48 13.23 -0.34
CA LYS A 27 -10.79 13.87 -1.49
C LYS A 27 -9.69 12.99 -2.07
N THR A 28 -8.87 12.36 -1.23
CA THR A 28 -7.80 11.47 -1.72
C THR A 28 -8.39 10.30 -2.50
N LYS A 29 -9.36 9.57 -1.91
CA LYS A 29 -10.01 8.46 -2.60
C LYS A 29 -10.71 8.88 -3.89
N PHE A 30 -11.31 10.07 -3.91
CA PHE A 30 -11.88 10.65 -5.13
C PHE A 30 -10.83 10.88 -6.22
N LYS A 31 -9.67 11.46 -5.87
CA LYS A 31 -8.60 11.72 -6.84
C LYS A 31 -8.02 10.42 -7.39
N ASP A 32 -7.84 9.40 -6.56
CA ASP A 32 -7.33 8.09 -6.98
C ASP A 32 -8.27 7.42 -7.99
N LEU A 33 -9.59 7.57 -7.79
CA LEU A 33 -10.60 7.02 -8.69
C LEU A 33 -10.81 7.87 -9.96
N LYS A 34 -10.70 9.21 -9.85
CA LYS A 34 -10.88 10.14 -10.96
C LYS A 34 -9.67 10.19 -11.89
N TYR A 35 -8.47 9.91 -11.37
CA TYR A 35 -7.21 9.95 -12.10
C TYR A 35 -6.38 8.68 -11.83
N PRO A 36 -6.81 7.52 -12.34
CA PRO A 36 -6.07 6.27 -12.14
C PRO A 36 -4.67 6.35 -12.81
N PRO A 37 -3.65 5.68 -12.25
CA PRO A 37 -2.34 5.56 -12.88
C PRO A 37 -2.44 4.92 -14.28
N ALA A 38 -1.59 5.37 -15.20
CA ALA A 38 -1.52 4.83 -16.56
C ALA A 38 -1.30 3.31 -16.54
N GLY A 39 -2.14 2.57 -17.27
CA GLY A 39 -2.17 1.10 -17.27
C GLY A 39 -3.27 0.47 -16.40
N MET A 40 -4.04 1.26 -15.63
CA MET A 40 -5.14 0.79 -14.77
C MET A 40 -6.47 1.50 -15.10
N GLU A 41 -6.71 1.74 -16.39
CA GLU A 41 -7.87 2.50 -16.92
C GLU A 41 -9.17 1.70 -17.10
N SER A 42 -9.31 0.55 -16.43
CA SER A 42 -10.62 -0.13 -16.24
C SER A 42 -11.49 0.64 -15.21
N ALA A 43 -11.62 1.96 -15.42
CA ALA A 43 -12.13 2.93 -14.45
C ALA A 43 -13.64 3.18 -14.54
N VAL A 44 -14.31 2.59 -15.53
CA VAL A 44 -15.79 2.61 -15.62
C VAL A 44 -16.41 1.91 -14.41
N ASP A 45 -15.73 0.88 -13.88
CA ASP A 45 -16.13 0.19 -12.66
C ASP A 45 -15.54 0.83 -11.40
N SER A 46 -14.37 1.48 -11.49
CA SER A 46 -13.75 2.18 -10.35
C SER A 46 -14.61 3.33 -9.83
N SER A 47 -15.20 4.14 -10.72
CA SER A 47 -16.13 5.21 -10.34
C SER A 47 -17.43 4.67 -9.72
N SER A 48 -17.90 3.52 -10.22
CA SER A 48 -19.12 2.84 -9.76
C SER A 48 -18.91 2.06 -8.45
N SER A 49 -17.68 1.67 -8.13
CA SER A 49 -17.32 0.90 -6.93
C SER A 49 -17.44 1.71 -5.63
N TRP A 50 -17.36 3.04 -5.71
CA TRP A 50 -17.47 3.91 -4.56
C TRP A 50 -18.78 4.70 -4.61
N PRO A 51 -19.78 4.35 -3.78
CA PRO A 51 -21.13 4.92 -3.87
C PRO A 51 -21.20 6.43 -3.61
N TRP A 52 -20.15 7.02 -3.05
CA TRP A 52 -20.05 8.47 -2.84
C TRP A 52 -19.31 9.21 -3.95
N PHE A 53 -18.84 8.51 -4.99
CA PHE A 53 -18.08 9.12 -6.09
C PHE A 53 -18.88 10.24 -6.77
N HIS A 54 -20.16 10.00 -7.10
CA HIS A 54 -21.00 11.02 -7.73
C HIS A 54 -21.28 12.22 -6.82
N LEU A 55 -21.63 11.98 -5.55
CA LEU A 55 -21.84 13.05 -4.57
C LEU A 55 -20.56 13.89 -4.38
N MET A 56 -19.40 13.23 -4.29
CA MET A 56 -18.11 13.91 -4.19
C MET A 56 -17.77 14.66 -5.49
N ASN A 57 -18.09 14.10 -6.65
CA ASN A 57 -17.88 14.74 -7.95
C ASN A 57 -18.72 16.01 -8.08
N GLU A 58 -19.99 15.97 -7.68
CA GLU A 58 -20.89 17.12 -7.66
C GLU A 58 -20.46 18.19 -6.64
N ALA A 59 -19.98 17.77 -5.46
CA ALA A 59 -19.41 18.67 -4.46
C ALA A 59 -18.18 19.39 -5.00
N MET A 60 -17.25 18.66 -5.62
CA MET A 60 -16.00 19.20 -6.18
C MET A 60 -16.22 20.07 -7.41
N GLU A 61 -17.28 19.81 -8.17
CA GLU A 61 -17.68 20.62 -9.34
C GLU A 61 -18.62 21.78 -8.95
N GLY A 62 -18.87 21.99 -7.66
CA GLY A 62 -19.66 23.10 -7.13
C GLY A 62 -21.16 23.01 -7.37
N ARG A 63 -21.67 21.87 -7.88
CA ARG A 63 -23.10 21.68 -8.16
C ARG A 63 -23.96 21.57 -6.92
N LEU A 64 -23.37 21.24 -5.77
CA LEU A 64 -24.05 21.16 -4.48
C LEU A 64 -24.05 22.49 -3.71
N ALA A 65 -23.54 23.58 -4.28
CA ALA A 65 -23.43 24.87 -3.59
C ALA A 65 -24.78 25.44 -3.10
N SER A 66 -25.91 25.01 -3.68
CA SER A 66 -27.26 25.39 -3.28
C SER A 66 -28.00 24.33 -2.45
N SER A 67 -27.39 23.16 -2.22
CA SER A 67 -28.06 22.01 -1.57
C SER A 67 -28.03 22.06 -0.05
N ALA A 68 -27.21 22.92 0.55
CA ALA A 68 -27.13 23.12 1.99
C ALA A 68 -27.11 24.61 2.35
N PRO A 69 -27.64 25.00 3.52
CA PRO A 69 -27.53 26.37 4.01
C PRO A 69 -26.06 26.81 4.05
N PHE A 70 -25.77 28.00 3.52
CA PHE A 70 -24.43 28.55 3.57
C PHE A 70 -24.07 28.85 5.03
N LEU A 71 -23.10 28.11 5.57
CA LEU A 71 -22.67 28.29 6.95
C LEU A 71 -21.81 29.56 7.04
N THR A 72 -22.20 30.49 7.90
CA THR A 72 -21.35 31.63 8.26
C THR A 72 -20.07 31.11 8.92
N PRO A 73 -18.88 31.58 8.50
CA PRO A 73 -17.65 31.28 9.19
C PRO A 73 -17.80 31.74 10.64
N LEU A 74 -17.87 30.79 11.58
CA LEU A 74 -17.78 31.08 13.01
C LEU A 74 -16.33 31.54 13.30
N THR A 75 -16.05 32.81 13.01
CA THR A 75 -15.02 33.58 13.69
C THR A 75 -15.60 33.94 15.04
N GLN A 76 -14.99 33.45 16.10
CA GLN A 76 -15.41 33.73 17.46
C GLN A 76 -15.04 35.18 17.77
N ASP A 77 -16.01 36.09 17.57
CA ASP A 77 -16.08 37.42 18.16
C ASP A 77 -17.46 37.53 18.80
N ASP A 78 -17.56 37.02 20.03
CA ASP A 78 -18.69 37.25 20.93
C ASP A 78 -18.09 37.85 22.21
N ASP A 79 -17.95 39.18 22.23
CA ASP A 79 -18.08 39.98 23.45
C ASP A 79 -18.71 41.35 23.09
N PRO A 80 -19.91 41.70 23.61
CA PRO A 80 -20.63 42.92 23.24
C PRO A 80 -20.36 44.14 24.17
N ASP A 81 -19.88 45.24 23.54
CA ASP A 81 -19.98 46.72 23.75
C ASP A 81 -20.67 47.31 25.02
N PRO A 82 -20.28 48.51 25.58
CA PRO A 82 -20.56 49.83 24.96
C PRO A 82 -19.46 50.92 25.07
N ALA A 83 -19.29 51.67 23.98
CA ALA A 83 -18.52 52.95 23.87
C ALA A 83 -18.98 54.07 24.84
N PRO A 84 -18.23 55.21 24.96
CA PRO A 84 -18.65 56.39 24.18
C PRO A 84 -17.53 57.33 23.65
N ARG A 85 -17.74 57.74 22.39
CA ARG A 85 -17.46 59.01 21.68
C ARG A 85 -16.68 60.13 22.41
N HIS A 86 -15.70 60.77 21.74
CA HIS A 86 -15.63 62.23 21.52
C HIS A 86 -14.51 62.66 20.52
N ARG A 87 -14.95 63.10 19.33
CA ARG A 87 -14.55 64.27 18.50
C ARG A 87 -13.07 64.54 18.09
N PRO A 88 -12.81 64.87 16.79
CA PRO A 88 -11.47 65.20 16.26
C PRO A 88 -11.16 66.72 16.27
N ARG A 89 -9.87 67.10 16.35
CA ARG A 89 -9.34 68.43 15.95
C ARG A 89 -7.78 68.46 15.90
N PRO A 90 -7.12 69.49 15.32
CA PRO A 90 -6.27 69.36 14.12
C PRO A 90 -4.79 69.75 14.35
N VAL A 91 -3.97 69.43 13.35
CA VAL A 91 -2.55 69.85 13.20
C VAL A 91 -2.43 71.38 13.04
N PRO A 92 -1.41 72.01 13.63
CA PRO A 92 -0.56 72.97 12.91
C PRO A 92 0.92 72.69 13.18
N ALA A 93 1.71 72.41 12.14
CA ALA A 93 2.47 73.36 11.31
C ALA A 93 3.88 73.64 11.85
N LEU A 94 4.86 73.09 11.14
CA LEU A 94 6.28 73.48 11.18
C LEU A 94 6.45 74.97 10.89
N PRO A 95 7.53 75.59 11.40
CA PRO A 95 8.27 76.57 10.62
C PRO A 95 9.69 76.07 10.28
N PRO A 96 10.21 76.45 9.09
CA PRO A 96 11.54 76.08 8.62
C PRO A 96 12.58 77.17 8.95
N SER A 97 13.85 76.79 8.95
CA SER A 97 15.06 77.58 8.63
C SER A 97 16.22 76.97 9.41
N SER A 98 17.25 76.42 8.78
CA SER A 98 18.32 77.10 8.02
C SER A 98 19.59 77.12 8.86
N SER A 99 20.73 77.01 8.17
CA SER A 99 22.12 77.07 8.68
C SER A 99 22.63 75.72 9.21
N SER A 100 23.45 75.01 8.43
CA SER A 100 24.92 75.13 8.45
C SER A 100 25.47 74.88 9.85
N ASP A 101 26.13 73.74 10.05
CA ASP A 101 27.57 73.75 10.15
C ASP A 101 28.17 72.35 10.11
N PHE A 102 29.29 72.28 9.41
CA PHE A 102 30.16 71.13 9.26
C PHE A 102 30.94 70.98 10.57
N VAL A 103 30.74 69.88 11.31
CA VAL A 103 31.67 69.47 12.36
C VAL A 103 31.98 67.98 12.17
N GLN A 104 33.28 67.76 12.04
CA GLN A 104 33.99 66.51 11.84
C GLN A 104 34.48 66.01 13.22
N GLU A 105 34.48 64.67 13.39
CA GLU A 105 35.18 63.82 14.37
C GLU A 105 34.39 63.20 15.53
N GLU A 106 34.46 61.86 15.52
CA GLU A 106 34.79 60.97 16.64
C GLU A 106 33.79 60.84 17.80
N PHE A 107 32.97 59.78 17.73
CA PHE A 107 32.64 59.00 18.92
C PHE A 107 32.70 57.51 18.61
N ALA A 108 33.66 56.85 19.24
CA ALA A 108 33.68 55.41 19.41
C ALA A 108 32.58 54.98 20.40
N ASP A 109 32.06 53.80 20.09
CA ASP A 109 31.48 52.79 20.96
C ASP A 109 29.99 52.76 21.32
N GLU A 110 29.51 51.51 21.36
CA GLU A 110 28.35 51.03 22.11
C GLU A 110 26.95 51.13 21.48
N GLN A 111 26.76 50.63 20.25
CA GLN A 111 25.44 50.11 19.87
C GLN A 111 25.42 48.98 18.83
N SER A 112 26.44 48.10 18.84
CA SER A 112 26.34 46.77 18.21
C SER A 112 25.75 45.74 19.19
N ARG A 113 24.61 46.07 19.79
CA ARG A 113 23.84 45.19 20.70
C ARG A 113 22.32 45.45 20.65
N ARG A 114 21.76 45.64 19.45
CA ARG A 114 20.35 45.27 19.23
C ARG A 114 20.33 44.22 18.14
N GLY A 115 19.84 43.06 18.56
CA GLY A 115 19.93 41.81 17.83
C GLY A 115 19.54 42.00 16.37
N ALA A 116 20.29 41.33 15.51
CA ALA A 116 19.68 40.72 14.36
C ALA A 116 18.51 39.88 14.89
N GLU A 117 17.31 40.47 14.92
CA GLU A 117 16.06 39.73 14.94
C GLU A 117 16.19 38.73 13.79
N PRO A 118 16.30 37.42 14.05
CA PRO A 118 16.09 36.43 13.02
C PRO A 118 14.61 36.61 12.69
N CYS A 119 14.32 37.30 11.60
CA CYS A 119 12.98 37.29 11.04
C CYS A 119 12.72 35.84 10.63
N ASP A 120 12.15 35.04 11.55
CA ASP A 120 11.41 33.82 11.28
C ASP A 120 10.14 34.24 10.51
N GLY A 121 10.36 34.76 9.30
CA GLY A 121 9.31 35.01 8.32
C GLY A 121 8.87 33.69 7.69
N PRO A 122 7.77 33.69 6.92
CA PRO A 122 7.20 32.51 6.24
C PRO A 122 8.18 31.66 5.41
N LEU A 123 9.35 32.20 5.07
CA LEU A 123 10.46 31.51 4.40
C LEU A 123 11.12 30.42 5.26
N GLY A 124 11.21 30.60 6.59
CA GLY A 124 11.78 29.59 7.49
C GLY A 124 10.88 28.35 7.65
N GLY A 125 9.57 28.52 7.48
CA GLY A 125 8.61 27.41 7.43
C GLY A 125 8.81 26.54 6.20
N LEU A 126 8.90 27.17 5.02
CA LEU A 126 9.13 26.49 3.76
C LEU A 126 10.46 25.71 3.75
N GLU A 127 11.54 26.27 4.32
CA GLU A 127 12.81 25.55 4.39
C GLU A 127 12.74 24.27 5.24
N ARG A 128 11.98 24.29 6.35
CA ARG A 128 11.72 23.10 7.17
C ARG A 128 10.85 22.10 6.42
N GLU A 129 9.84 22.57 5.70
CA GLU A 129 8.99 21.72 4.86
C GLU A 129 9.77 21.07 3.72
N TRP A 130 10.65 21.80 3.03
CA TRP A 130 11.54 21.26 2.00
C TRP A 130 12.44 20.15 2.54
N LYS A 131 13.01 20.31 3.74
CA LYS A 131 13.84 19.27 4.39
C LYS A 131 13.03 18.00 4.70
N VAL A 132 11.75 18.13 5.03
CA VAL A 132 10.85 16.98 5.23
C VAL A 132 10.53 16.31 3.88
N VAL A 133 10.19 17.09 2.85
CA VAL A 133 9.90 16.57 1.51
C VAL A 133 11.11 15.88 0.89
N GLU A 134 12.32 16.40 1.08
CA GLU A 134 13.57 15.77 0.61
C GLU A 134 13.78 14.42 1.30
N ARG A 135 13.51 14.34 2.62
CA ARG A 135 13.60 13.10 3.38
C ARG A 135 12.56 12.08 2.94
N ASP A 136 11.34 12.52 2.68
CA ASP A 136 10.24 11.68 2.20
C ASP A 136 10.51 11.19 0.78
N ARG A 137 11.06 12.03 -0.09
CA ARG A 137 11.53 11.63 -1.42
C ARG A 137 12.61 10.54 -1.32
N ALA A 138 13.61 10.73 -0.45
CA ALA A 138 14.63 9.71 -0.22
C ALA A 138 14.07 8.43 0.42
N SER A 139 12.99 8.50 1.18
CA SER A 139 12.26 7.32 1.67
C SER A 139 11.60 6.58 0.51
N VAL A 140 10.84 7.30 -0.32
CA VAL A 140 10.11 6.74 -1.46
C VAL A 140 11.07 6.14 -2.49
N GLU A 141 12.22 6.76 -2.75
CA GLU A 141 13.24 6.20 -3.65
C GLU A 141 13.81 4.87 -3.12
N ARG A 142 14.00 4.75 -1.80
CA ARG A 142 14.42 3.49 -1.16
C ARG A 142 13.34 2.40 -1.25
N GLU A 143 12.07 2.76 -1.02
CA GLU A 143 10.95 1.83 -1.18
C GLU A 143 10.81 1.35 -2.62
N ARG A 144 10.97 2.24 -3.60
CA ARG A 144 10.96 1.86 -5.02
C ARG A 144 12.11 0.90 -5.35
N ALA A 145 13.31 1.14 -4.82
CA ALA A 145 14.44 0.24 -5.01
C ALA A 145 14.19 -1.14 -4.37
N ALA A 146 13.59 -1.18 -3.17
CA ALA A 146 13.22 -2.42 -2.50
C ALA A 146 12.19 -3.22 -3.31
N VAL A 147 11.14 -2.57 -3.81
CA VAL A 147 10.12 -3.20 -4.66
C VAL A 147 10.71 -3.74 -5.96
N GLN A 148 11.64 -3.00 -6.59
CA GLN A 148 12.33 -3.50 -7.79
C GLN A 148 13.20 -4.72 -7.49
N ALA A 149 13.89 -4.75 -6.35
CA ALA A 149 14.67 -5.90 -5.93
C ALA A 149 13.78 -7.13 -5.67
N GLU A 150 12.63 -6.94 -5.01
CA GLU A 150 11.65 -8.01 -4.78
C GLU A 150 11.09 -8.55 -6.10
N ARG A 151 10.78 -7.67 -7.06
CA ARG A 151 10.33 -8.09 -8.40
C ARG A 151 11.37 -8.97 -9.10
N LEU A 152 12.63 -8.56 -9.08
CA LEU A 152 13.71 -9.35 -9.68
C LEU A 152 13.92 -10.68 -8.96
N TRP A 153 13.73 -10.73 -7.64
CA TRP A 153 13.76 -11.96 -6.87
C TRP A 153 12.63 -12.91 -7.27
N LEU A 154 11.39 -12.41 -7.35
CA LEU A 154 10.24 -13.18 -7.80
C LEU A 154 10.37 -13.67 -9.24
N ASP A 155 10.95 -12.87 -10.13
CA ASP A 155 11.21 -13.29 -11.51
C ASP A 155 12.22 -14.45 -11.57
N ARG A 156 13.23 -14.47 -10.70
CA ARG A 156 14.17 -15.58 -10.57
C ARG A 156 13.50 -16.85 -10.04
N GLU A 157 12.68 -16.72 -9.00
CA GLU A 157 11.92 -17.84 -8.42
C GLU A 157 10.95 -18.43 -9.43
N ARG A 158 10.24 -17.58 -10.19
CA ARG A 158 9.36 -18.02 -11.28
C ARG A 158 10.15 -18.83 -12.32
N ALA A 159 11.31 -18.33 -12.73
CA ALA A 159 12.15 -19.05 -13.69
C ALA A 159 12.68 -20.39 -13.13
N ALA A 160 12.96 -20.48 -11.83
CA ALA A 160 13.33 -21.74 -11.18
C ALA A 160 12.19 -22.75 -11.22
N LEU A 161 10.99 -22.33 -10.82
CA LEU A 161 9.80 -23.18 -10.84
C LEU A 161 9.41 -23.61 -12.26
N GLU A 162 9.62 -22.77 -13.27
CA GLU A 162 9.42 -23.14 -14.68
C GLU A 162 10.37 -24.25 -15.12
N ARG A 163 11.64 -24.22 -14.69
CA ARG A 163 12.60 -25.31 -14.96
C ARG A 163 12.19 -26.59 -14.26
N ASP A 164 11.83 -26.52 -12.98
CA ASP A 164 11.40 -27.69 -12.21
C ASP A 164 10.14 -28.32 -12.81
N ARG A 165 9.19 -27.49 -13.25
CA ARG A 165 8.00 -27.96 -13.98
C ARG A 165 8.38 -28.68 -15.28
N ALA A 166 9.34 -28.15 -16.05
CA ALA A 166 9.81 -28.78 -17.28
C ALA A 166 10.50 -30.13 -17.01
N LEU A 167 11.28 -30.24 -15.93
CA LEU A 167 11.88 -31.51 -15.51
C LEU A 167 10.81 -32.55 -15.16
N VAL A 168 9.80 -32.17 -14.37
CA VAL A 168 8.70 -33.07 -14.02
C VAL A 168 7.91 -33.51 -15.26
N GLU A 169 7.71 -32.63 -16.23
CA GLU A 169 7.07 -32.98 -17.50
C GLU A 169 7.90 -33.96 -18.32
N GLN A 170 9.23 -33.79 -18.35
CA GLN A 170 10.15 -34.73 -18.98
C GLN A 170 10.10 -36.12 -18.30
N GLU A 171 10.11 -36.17 -16.97
CA GLU A 171 10.01 -37.43 -16.23
C GLU A 171 8.68 -38.13 -16.50
N ARG A 172 7.57 -37.39 -16.51
CA ARG A 172 6.25 -37.93 -16.88
C ARG A 172 6.24 -38.50 -18.30
N ALA A 173 6.88 -37.82 -19.25
CA ALA A 173 7.02 -38.31 -20.61
C ALA A 173 7.91 -39.56 -20.69
N ALA A 174 8.98 -39.65 -19.90
CA ALA A 174 9.82 -40.84 -19.82
C ALA A 174 9.03 -42.04 -19.25
N LEU A 175 8.34 -41.86 -18.13
CA LEU A 175 7.49 -42.88 -17.52
C LEU A 175 6.35 -43.31 -18.45
N ALA A 176 5.78 -42.40 -19.24
CA ALA A 176 4.78 -42.75 -20.24
C ALA A 176 5.34 -43.70 -21.32
N ARG A 177 6.58 -43.47 -21.78
CA ARG A 177 7.26 -44.38 -22.73
C ARG A 177 7.58 -45.73 -22.09
N GLU A 178 8.08 -45.74 -20.85
CA GLU A 178 8.35 -46.98 -20.13
C GLU A 178 7.08 -47.81 -19.92
N ARG A 179 5.96 -47.15 -19.59
CA ARG A 179 4.66 -47.82 -19.48
C ARG A 179 4.23 -48.45 -20.80
N GLU A 180 4.37 -47.73 -21.91
CA GLU A 180 4.06 -48.26 -23.25
C GLU A 180 4.92 -49.48 -23.60
N VAL A 181 6.21 -49.48 -23.25
CA VAL A 181 7.10 -50.64 -23.46
C VAL A 181 6.65 -51.84 -22.61
N LEU A 182 6.26 -51.60 -21.35
CA LEU A 182 5.72 -52.65 -20.49
C LEU A 182 4.39 -53.19 -21.02
N ASP A 183 3.50 -52.32 -21.51
CA ASP A 183 2.22 -52.70 -22.11
C ASP A 183 2.44 -53.56 -23.37
N GLN A 184 3.36 -53.17 -24.25
CA GLN A 184 3.76 -53.97 -25.41
C GLN A 184 4.32 -55.33 -25.00
N ARG A 185 5.18 -55.37 -23.98
CA ARG A 185 5.74 -56.63 -23.44
C ARG A 185 4.63 -57.52 -22.87
N ALA A 186 3.65 -56.95 -22.17
CA ALA A 186 2.51 -57.68 -21.63
C ALA A 186 1.66 -58.29 -22.76
N LEU A 187 1.38 -57.53 -23.83
CA LEU A 187 0.66 -58.04 -25.01
C LEU A 187 1.41 -59.19 -25.70
N MET A 188 2.74 -59.08 -25.84
CA MET A 188 3.57 -60.15 -26.40
C MET A 188 3.55 -61.42 -25.53
N LEU A 189 3.64 -61.29 -24.20
CA LEU A 189 3.57 -62.43 -23.28
C LEU A 189 2.17 -63.09 -23.25
N ASN A 190 1.11 -62.29 -23.30
CA ASN A 190 -0.27 -62.80 -23.35
C ASN A 190 -0.57 -63.52 -24.67
N SER A 191 0.07 -63.12 -25.78
CA SER A 191 -0.06 -63.79 -27.08
C SER A 191 0.59 -65.18 -27.08
N VAL A 192 1.66 -65.39 -26.31
CA VAL A 192 2.30 -66.70 -26.11
C VAL A 192 1.43 -67.64 -25.25
N GLY A 193 0.56 -67.10 -24.39
CA GLY A 193 -0.39 -67.88 -23.59
C GLY A 193 -1.61 -68.41 -24.36
N HIS A 194 -1.95 -67.83 -25.53
CA HIS A 194 -3.14 -68.21 -26.31
C HIS A 194 -2.84 -69.18 -27.47
N THR A 195 -1.58 -69.53 -27.73
CA THR A 195 -1.22 -70.46 -28.83
C THR A 195 -1.20 -71.93 -28.43
N HIS A 196 -1.52 -72.27 -27.17
CA HIS A 196 -1.54 -73.66 -26.68
C HIS A 196 -2.92 -74.15 -26.20
N GLU A 197 -4.00 -73.41 -26.45
CA GLU A 197 -5.37 -73.83 -26.13
C GLU A 197 -6.29 -73.76 -27.35
N THR A 198 -5.99 -74.53 -28.39
CA THR A 198 -7.04 -74.99 -29.30
C THR A 198 -6.87 -76.49 -29.58
N ASN A 199 -7.91 -77.24 -29.20
CA ASN A 199 -8.16 -78.67 -29.43
C ASN A 199 -7.57 -79.69 -28.44
N SER A 200 -8.30 -79.95 -27.35
CA SER A 200 -8.61 -81.32 -26.90
C SER A 200 -9.76 -81.34 -25.88
N PRO A 201 -10.82 -82.17 -26.03
CA PRO A 201 -11.84 -82.34 -25.01
C PRO A 201 -11.44 -83.52 -24.11
N CYS A 202 -10.90 -83.26 -22.93
CA CYS A 202 -10.68 -84.31 -21.92
C CYS A 202 -11.19 -83.86 -20.55
N GLU A 203 -12.19 -84.63 -20.11
CA GLU A 203 -12.81 -84.81 -18.80
C GLU A 203 -12.20 -84.11 -17.57
N GLU A 204 -13.09 -83.37 -16.90
CA GLU A 204 -13.38 -83.40 -15.46
C GLU A 204 -12.32 -84.06 -14.56
N LEU A 205 -11.33 -83.27 -14.13
CA LEU A 205 -10.60 -83.53 -12.89
C LEU A 205 -10.70 -82.28 -11.99
N LYS A 206 -11.45 -82.48 -10.92
CA LYS A 206 -11.65 -81.55 -9.81
C LYS A 206 -10.29 -81.26 -9.15
N CYS A 207 -9.73 -80.07 -9.38
CA CYS A 207 -8.66 -79.53 -8.54
C CYS A 207 -9.28 -78.73 -7.39
N PRO A 208 -8.83 -78.91 -6.13
CA PRO A 208 -9.37 -78.17 -4.99
C PRO A 208 -8.97 -76.70 -5.05
N PRO A 209 -9.75 -75.77 -4.47
CA PRO A 209 -9.42 -74.36 -4.50
C PRO A 209 -8.20 -74.11 -3.62
N VAL A 210 -7.11 -73.63 -4.22
CA VAL A 210 -6.03 -72.98 -3.49
C VAL A 210 -6.59 -71.69 -2.89
N HIS A 211 -6.77 -71.67 -1.57
CA HIS A 211 -7.09 -70.46 -0.85
C HIS A 211 -5.94 -69.47 -1.05
N LEU A 212 -6.18 -68.42 -1.83
CA LEU A 212 -5.39 -67.19 -1.79
C LEU A 212 -5.53 -66.64 -0.37
N SER A 213 -4.54 -66.95 0.46
CA SER A 213 -4.33 -66.30 1.75
C SER A 213 -4.33 -64.80 1.51
N THR A 214 -5.40 -64.13 1.94
CA THR A 214 -5.43 -62.68 2.11
C THR A 214 -4.36 -62.34 3.15
N CYS A 215 -3.15 -62.03 2.69
CA CYS A 215 -2.15 -61.37 3.52
C CYS A 215 -2.71 -59.97 3.83
N PRO A 216 -3.00 -59.63 5.10
CA PRO A 216 -3.38 -58.27 5.42
C PRO A 216 -2.19 -57.36 5.12
N SER A 217 -2.49 -56.27 4.42
CA SER A 217 -1.57 -55.22 4.03
C SER A 217 -0.59 -54.89 5.15
N ALA A 218 0.71 -55.01 4.87
CA ALA A 218 1.73 -54.44 5.71
C ALA A 218 1.47 -52.93 5.80
N LEU A 219 1.04 -52.49 6.98
CA LEU A 219 1.07 -51.10 7.38
C LEU A 219 2.54 -50.66 7.35
N LEU A 220 2.94 -49.92 6.31
CA LEU A 220 4.13 -49.08 6.37
C LEU A 220 3.82 -47.96 7.36
N SER A 221 4.07 -48.28 8.63
CA SER A 221 4.12 -47.36 9.75
C SER A 221 5.06 -46.22 9.40
N ILE A 222 4.49 -45.03 9.25
CA ILE A 222 5.21 -43.77 9.15
C ILE A 222 6.00 -43.59 10.45
N CYS A 223 7.33 -43.79 10.40
CA CYS A 223 8.21 -43.36 11.47
C CYS A 223 8.38 -41.83 11.38
N PRO A 224 8.15 -41.07 12.47
CA PRO A 224 8.46 -39.64 12.48
C PRO A 224 10.00 -39.43 12.48
N PRO A 225 10.50 -38.34 11.86
CA PRO A 225 11.93 -38.09 11.78
C PRO A 225 12.47 -37.64 13.14
N VAL A 226 13.51 -38.32 13.62
CA VAL A 226 14.30 -37.89 14.78
C VAL A 226 15.12 -36.67 14.39
N HIS A 227 14.87 -35.55 15.06
CA HIS A 227 15.59 -34.29 14.89
C HIS A 227 16.95 -34.39 15.58
N LEU A 228 18.04 -34.58 14.83
CA LEU A 228 19.40 -34.50 15.38
C LEU A 228 19.79 -33.02 15.54
N SER A 229 19.62 -32.53 16.77
CA SER A 229 20.08 -31.21 17.19
C SER A 229 21.61 -31.18 17.30
N LEU A 230 22.29 -30.64 16.28
CA LEU A 230 23.70 -30.28 16.37
C LEU A 230 23.87 -29.04 17.26
N GLN A 231 24.35 -29.25 18.49
CA GLN A 231 24.87 -28.19 19.36
C GLN A 231 26.32 -27.87 18.95
N PRO A 232 26.72 -26.61 18.75
CA PRO A 232 28.11 -26.25 18.58
C PRO A 232 28.86 -26.30 19.92
N LYS A 233 30.04 -26.93 19.91
CA LYS A 233 30.96 -27.05 21.06
C LYS A 233 31.74 -25.74 21.21
N PRO A 234 31.86 -25.14 22.41
CA PRO A 234 32.74 -23.98 22.62
C PRO A 234 34.20 -24.43 22.67
N GLN A 235 35.08 -23.78 21.91
CA GLN A 235 36.53 -23.86 22.12
C GLN A 235 36.97 -22.63 22.91
N THR A 236 37.52 -22.91 24.09
CA THR A 236 38.40 -22.05 24.88
C THR A 236 39.71 -21.79 24.18
#